data_AF-A0A423KIG6-F1
#
_entry.id   AF-A0A423KIG6-F1
#
_cell.length_a   1.000
_cell.length_b   1.000
_cell.length_c   1.000
_cell.angle_alpha   90.00
_cell.angle_beta   90.00
_cell.angle_gamma   90.00
#
_symmetry.space_group_name_H-M   'P 1'
#
loop_
_entity.id
_entity.type
_entity.pdbx_description
1 polymer ?
#
loop_
_entity_poly.entity_id
_entity_poly.type
_entity_poly.pdbx_seq_one_letter_code
_entity_poly.pdbx_strand_id
1 'polypeptide(L)'
;MTVEPSDIEDTSGWLGCPTELETITHYKLMLENEVQELTLQLRKAREDVFGLVQMHADVARERDQLRADLRRLNSEYAELSSKAYSLQRIADQRDHMLRENQRLLKELRERK
;
A
#
# COMPACT_ATOMS: atom_id res chain seq x y z
N MET A 1 -79.00 -20.22 20.14
CA MET A 1 -77.71 -20.75 20.61
C MET A 1 -76.72 -19.60 20.60
N THR A 2 -76.46 -19.02 21.76
CA THR A 2 -75.45 -17.97 21.95
C THR A 2 -74.14 -18.67 22.29
N VAL A 3 -73.18 -18.66 21.37
CA VAL A 3 -71.84 -19.19 21.59
C VAL A 3 -71.09 -18.16 22.44
N GLU A 4 -70.68 -18.57 23.64
CA GLU A 4 -69.87 -17.76 24.56
C GLU A 4 -68.52 -17.41 23.90
N PRO A 5 -68.12 -16.12 23.81
CA PRO A 5 -66.88 -15.68 23.13
C PRO A 5 -65.55 -16.13 23.77
N SER A 6 -65.58 -17.00 24.79
CA SER A 6 -64.44 -17.36 25.65
C SER A 6 -63.75 -18.67 25.24
N ASP A 7 -64.39 -19.49 24.41
CA ASP A 7 -63.88 -20.79 24.01
C ASP A 7 -63.01 -20.64 22.76
N ILE A 8 -61.79 -20.13 22.95
CA ILE A 8 -60.74 -20.28 21.93
C ILE A 8 -60.45 -21.79 21.84
N GLU A 9 -60.70 -22.37 20.66
CA GLU A 9 -60.45 -23.78 20.39
C GLU A 9 -58.99 -24.10 20.69
N ASP A 10 -58.72 -25.16 21.47
CA ASP A 10 -57.37 -25.61 21.76
C ASP A 10 -56.75 -26.20 20.49
N THR A 11 -56.03 -25.35 19.74
CA THR A 11 -55.38 -25.72 18.48
C THR A 11 -54.05 -26.43 18.71
N SER A 12 -53.68 -26.84 19.93
CA SER A 12 -52.43 -27.56 20.20
C SER A 12 -52.30 -28.88 19.43
N GLY A 13 -53.43 -29.47 19.01
CA GLY A 13 -53.49 -30.66 18.15
C GLY A 13 -53.65 -30.40 16.66
N TRP A 14 -53.69 -29.14 16.20
CA TRP A 14 -53.79 -28.83 14.76
C TRP A 14 -52.51 -29.27 14.03
N LEU A 15 -52.67 -30.24 13.13
CA LEU A 15 -51.64 -30.67 12.20
C LEU A 15 -51.08 -29.49 11.41
N GLY A 16 -49.77 -29.27 11.50
CA GLY A 16 -49.05 -28.25 10.73
C GLY A 16 -48.18 -27.30 11.56
N CYS A 17 -48.36 -27.24 12.87
CA CYS A 17 -47.41 -26.55 13.74
C CYS A 17 -46.27 -27.51 14.14
N PRO A 18 -45.01 -27.18 13.83
CA PRO A 18 -43.90 -28.01 14.26
C PRO A 18 -43.89 -28.12 15.78
N THR A 19 -43.68 -29.32 16.28
CA THR A 19 -43.53 -29.57 17.71
C THR A 19 -42.32 -28.80 18.25
N GLU A 20 -42.29 -28.57 19.55
CA GLU A 20 -41.15 -27.91 20.21
C GLU A 20 -39.84 -28.69 19.97
N LEU A 21 -39.91 -30.03 19.99
CA LEU A 21 -38.77 -30.90 19.69
C LEU A 21 -38.28 -30.75 18.25
N GLU A 22 -39.19 -30.71 17.27
CA GLU A 22 -38.84 -30.49 15.86
C GLU A 22 -38.21 -29.10 15.66
N THR A 23 -38.77 -28.08 16.32
CA THR A 23 -38.25 -26.72 16.29
C THR A 23 -36.84 -26.65 16.86
N ILE A 24 -36.61 -27.23 18.05
CA ILE A 24 -35.28 -27.30 18.68
C ILE A 24 -34.30 -28.06 17.80
N THR A 25 -34.72 -29.19 17.20
CA THR A 25 -33.88 -29.98 16.30
C THR A 25 -33.47 -29.18 15.07
N HIS A 26 -34.42 -28.43 14.49
CA HIS A 26 -34.14 -27.57 13.35
C HIS A 26 -33.16 -26.44 13.70
N TYR A 27 -33.40 -25.72 14.82
CA TYR A 27 -32.50 -24.67 15.28
C TYR A 27 -31.09 -25.18 15.57
N LYS A 28 -30.97 -26.37 16.17
CA LYS A 28 -29.68 -27.02 16.39
C LYS A 28 -28.92 -27.18 15.08
N LEU A 29 -29.57 -27.72 14.04
CA LEU A 29 -28.93 -27.92 12.73
C LEU A 29 -28.53 -26.60 12.08
N MET A 30 -29.36 -25.55 12.19
CA MET A 30 -29.00 -24.22 11.68
C MET A 30 -27.78 -23.65 12.40
N LEU A 31 -27.74 -23.74 13.74
CA LEU A 31 -26.61 -23.26 14.53
C LEU A 31 -25.34 -24.04 14.22
N GLU A 32 -25.42 -25.35 14.06
CA GLU A 32 -24.28 -26.17 13.64
C GLU A 32 -23.73 -25.74 12.27
N ASN A 33 -24.61 -25.47 11.30
CA ASN A 33 -24.21 -24.97 9.98
C ASN A 33 -23.59 -23.56 10.06
N GLU A 34 -24.19 -22.66 10.82
CA GLU A 34 -23.68 -21.28 10.97
C GLU A 34 -22.29 -21.27 11.63
N VAL A 35 -22.08 -22.09 12.66
CA VAL A 35 -20.78 -22.24 13.30
C VAL A 35 -19.73 -22.79 12.33
N GLN A 36 -20.10 -23.75 11.47
CA GLN A 36 -19.20 -24.28 10.45
C GLN A 36 -18.82 -23.21 9.42
N GLU A 37 -19.79 -22.43 8.94
CA GLU A 37 -19.58 -21.36 7.96
C GLU A 37 -18.71 -20.24 8.55
N LEU A 38 -19.02 -19.77 9.76
CA LEU A 38 -18.20 -18.77 10.45
C LEU A 38 -16.77 -19.26 10.69
N THR A 39 -16.58 -20.55 10.98
CA THR A 39 -15.26 -21.15 11.15
C THR A 39 -14.49 -21.13 9.82
N LEU A 40 -15.14 -21.41 8.69
CA LEU A 40 -14.53 -21.34 7.37
C LEU A 40 -14.13 -19.90 7.02
N GLN A 41 -15.03 -18.95 7.21
CA GLN A 41 -14.77 -17.53 6.97
C GLN A 41 -13.63 -17.00 7.83
N LEU A 42 -13.57 -17.39 9.11
CA LEU A 42 -12.48 -17.00 10.01
C LEU A 42 -11.13 -17.55 9.55
N ARG A 43 -11.08 -18.80 9.06
CA ARG A 43 -9.83 -19.37 8.51
C ARG A 43 -9.37 -18.59 7.29
N LYS A 44 -10.28 -18.35 6.33
CA LYS A 44 -9.99 -17.56 5.14
C LYS A 44 -9.52 -16.16 5.48
N ALA A 45 -10.22 -15.47 6.38
CA ALA A 45 -9.84 -14.12 6.80
C ALA A 45 -8.44 -14.10 7.46
N ARG A 46 -8.08 -15.13 8.22
CA ARG A 46 -6.72 -15.26 8.80
C ARG A 46 -5.66 -15.47 7.72
N GLU A 47 -5.93 -16.31 6.73
CA GLU A 47 -5.04 -16.52 5.57
C GLU A 47 -4.85 -15.23 4.78
N ASP A 48 -5.94 -14.51 4.49
CA ASP A 48 -5.92 -13.24 3.77
C ASP A 48 -5.11 -12.17 4.52
N VAL A 49 -5.33 -12.04 5.84
CA VAL A 49 -4.57 -11.11 6.68
C VAL A 49 -3.08 -11.46 6.71
N PHE A 50 -2.74 -12.75 6.82
CA PHE A 50 -1.35 -13.19 6.77
C PHE A 50 -0.70 -12.84 5.43
N GLY A 51 -1.40 -13.10 4.31
CA GLY A 51 -0.96 -12.73 2.98
C GLY A 51 -0.73 -11.22 2.83
N LEU A 52 -1.65 -10.40 3.34
CA LEU A 52 -1.52 -8.94 3.35
C LEU A 52 -0.30 -8.47 4.16
N VAL A 53 -0.05 -9.06 5.33
CA VAL A 53 1.13 -8.73 6.15
C VAL A 53 2.42 -9.06 5.41
N GLN A 54 2.47 -10.22 4.75
CA GLN A 54 3.64 -10.63 3.97
C GLN A 54 3.87 -9.70 2.77
N MET A 55 2.83 -9.40 2.00
CA MET A 55 2.92 -8.45 0.88
C MET A 55 3.34 -7.06 1.35
N HIS A 56 2.82 -6.58 2.48
CA HIS A 56 3.23 -5.29 3.04
C HIS A 56 4.71 -5.30 3.45
N ALA A 57 5.20 -6.39 4.05
CA ALA A 57 6.62 -6.52 4.39
C ALA A 57 7.51 -6.50 3.14
N ASP A 58 7.08 -7.14 2.05
CA ASP A 58 7.81 -7.17 0.78
C ASP A 58 7.87 -5.78 0.14
N VAL A 59 6.73 -5.09 0.04
CA VAL A 59 6.64 -3.72 -0.48
C VAL A 59 7.47 -2.75 0.38
N ALA A 60 7.47 -2.91 1.71
CA ALA A 60 8.28 -2.08 2.59
C ALA A 60 9.78 -2.26 2.34
N ARG A 61 10.24 -3.50 2.13
CA ARG A 61 11.64 -3.79 1.77
C ARG A 61 12.03 -3.17 0.43
N GLU A 62 11.20 -3.33 -0.59
CA GLU A 62 11.44 -2.72 -1.91
C GLU A 62 11.50 -1.20 -1.84
N ARG A 63 10.55 -0.57 -1.13
CA ARG A 63 10.55 0.88 -0.90
C ARG A 63 11.84 1.35 -0.25
N ASP A 64 12.33 0.65 0.76
CA ASP A 64 13.53 1.04 1.49
C ASP A 64 14.80 0.86 0.65
N GLN A 65 14.85 -0.19 -0.18
CA GLN A 65 15.89 -0.36 -1.18
C GLN A 65 15.90 0.78 -2.20
N LEU A 66 14.75 1.10 -2.80
CA LEU A 66 14.63 2.19 -3.77
C LEU A 66 15.00 3.55 -3.17
N ARG A 67 14.67 3.78 -1.89
CA ARG A 67 15.09 4.99 -1.16
C ARG A 67 16.60 5.05 -0.96
N ALA A 68 17.25 3.92 -0.67
CA ALA A 68 18.70 3.87 -0.56
C ALA A 68 19.37 4.17 -1.92
N ASP A 69 18.87 3.57 -2.99
CA ASP A 69 19.37 3.80 -4.35
C ASP A 69 19.18 5.25 -4.80
N LEU A 70 18.02 5.86 -4.52
CA LEU A 70 17.78 7.28 -4.79
C LEU A 70 18.75 8.19 -4.03
N ARG A 71 19.03 7.90 -2.76
CA ARG A 71 20.00 8.67 -1.97
C ARG A 71 21.40 8.58 -2.57
N ARG A 72 21.82 7.38 -2.97
CA ARG A 72 23.11 7.17 -3.64
C ARG A 72 23.18 7.96 -4.93
N LEU A 73 22.19 7.83 -5.81
CA LEU A 73 22.18 8.52 -7.10
C LEU A 73 22.16 10.05 -6.92
N ASN A 74 21.43 10.57 -5.95
CA ASN A 74 21.43 12.00 -5.63
C ASN A 74 22.81 12.49 -5.17
N SER A 75 23.53 11.69 -4.37
CA SER A 75 24.91 12.03 -3.97
C SER A 75 25.86 12.05 -5.15
N GLU A 76 25.80 11.04 -6.02
CA GLU A 76 26.61 10.96 -7.25
C GLU A 76 26.29 12.13 -8.18
N TYR A 77 25.01 12.47 -8.35
CA TYR A 77 24.58 13.62 -9.14
C TYR A 77 25.13 14.94 -8.58
N ALA A 78 25.07 15.14 -7.26
CA ALA A 78 25.60 16.34 -6.62
C ALA A 78 27.12 16.48 -6.84
N GLU A 79 27.87 15.37 -6.74
CA GLU A 79 29.31 15.36 -7.02
C GLU A 79 29.61 15.69 -8.49
N LEU A 80 28.90 15.06 -9.42
CA LEU A 80 29.05 15.31 -10.86
C LEU A 80 28.70 16.75 -11.20
N SER A 81 27.63 17.30 -10.62
CA SER A 81 27.22 18.68 -10.79
C SER A 81 28.31 19.64 -10.29
N SER A 82 28.86 19.40 -9.10
CA SER A 82 29.98 20.19 -8.56
C SER A 82 31.21 20.14 -9.49
N LYS A 83 31.55 18.95 -10.00
CA LYS A 83 32.65 18.79 -10.97
C LYS A 83 32.38 19.57 -12.24
N ALA A 84 31.17 19.50 -12.80
CA ALA A 84 30.79 20.25 -13.99
C ALA A 84 30.93 21.77 -13.79
N TYR A 85 30.48 22.30 -12.65
CA TYR A 85 30.67 23.72 -12.32
C TYR A 85 32.13 24.12 -12.19
N SER A 86 32.97 23.26 -11.60
CA SER A 86 34.40 23.53 -11.48
C SER A 86 35.10 23.58 -12.85
N LEU A 87 34.75 22.65 -13.74
CA LEU A 87 35.27 22.61 -15.11
C LEU A 87 34.82 23.83 -15.92
N GLN A 88 33.56 24.24 -15.78
CA GLN A 88 33.05 25.44 -16.43
C GLN A 88 33.85 26.67 -15.98
N ARG A 89 34.11 26.82 -14.68
CA ARG A 89 34.90 27.93 -14.15
C ARG A 89 36.33 27.94 -14.71
N ILE A 90 36.97 26.77 -14.80
CA ILE A 90 38.32 26.64 -15.38
C ILE A 90 38.31 27.02 -16.86
N ALA A 91 37.29 26.62 -17.61
CA ALA A 91 37.13 26.99 -19.01
C ALA A 91 36.98 28.51 -19.18
N ASP A 92 36.14 29.15 -18.35
CA ASP A 92 35.95 30.61 -18.38
C ASP A 92 37.26 31.36 -18.05
N GLN A 93 38.02 30.88 -17.05
CA GLN A 93 39.32 31.43 -16.68
C GLN A 93 40.36 31.29 -17.80
N ARG A 94 40.43 30.11 -18.43
CA ARG A 94 41.29 29.87 -19.60
C ARG A 94 40.96 30.87 -20.71
N ASP A 95 39.69 31.07 -21.01
CA ASP A 95 39.25 31.97 -22.09
C ASP A 95 39.53 33.44 -21.78
N HIS A 96 39.48 33.83 -20.50
CA HIS A 96 39.94 35.15 -20.07
C HIS A 96 41.45 35.32 -20.27
N MET A 97 42.26 34.39 -19.77
CA MET A 97 43.72 34.43 -19.90
C MET A 97 44.19 34.37 -21.36
N LEU A 98 43.50 33.61 -22.22
CA LEU A 98 43.80 33.58 -23.65
C LEU A 98 43.60 34.95 -24.31
N ARG A 99 42.51 35.65 -23.98
CA ARG A 99 42.23 37.01 -24.48
C ARG A 99 43.26 38.01 -23.97
N GLU A 100 43.62 37.93 -22.69
CA GLU A 100 44.62 38.81 -22.10
C GLU A 100 46.01 38.59 -22.72
N ASN A 101 46.43 37.34 -22.91
CA ASN A 101 47.67 37.01 -23.60
C ASN A 101 47.69 37.55 -25.04
N GLN A 102 46.60 37.42 -25.80
CA GLN A 102 46.50 37.98 -27.15
C GLN A 102 46.64 39.51 -27.14
N ARG A 103 46.02 40.19 -26.18
CA ARG A 103 46.13 41.64 -26.01
C ARG A 103 47.58 42.05 -25.71
N LEU A 104 48.22 41.42 -24.73
CA LEU A 104 49.61 41.72 -24.34
C LEU A 104 50.59 41.45 -25.49
N LEU A 105 50.38 40.39 -26.27
CA LEU A 105 51.18 40.10 -27.46
C LEU A 105 51.04 41.20 -28.53
N LYS A 106 49.83 41.77 -28.69
CA LYS A 106 49.61 42.89 -29.60
C LYS A 106 50.33 44.15 -29.11
N GLU A 107 50.19 44.49 -27.83
CA GLU A 107 50.87 45.65 -27.22
C GLU A 107 52.40 45.52 -27.31
N LEU A 108 52.97 44.32 -27.13
CA LEU A 108 54.40 44.06 -27.31
C LEU A 108 54.87 44.25 -28.75
N ARG A 109 54.05 43.90 -29.73
CA ARG A 109 54.37 44.11 -31.16
C ARG A 109 54.33 45.58 -31.53
N GLU A 110 53.43 46.36 -30.95
CA GLU A 110 53.31 47.80 -31.20
C GLU A 110 54.43 48.63 -30.53
N ARG A 111 55.11 48.08 -29.53
CA ARG A 111 56.25 48.72 -28.83
C ARG A 111 57.62 48.43 -29.46
N LYS A 112 57.69 47.53 -30.45
CA LYS A 112 58.91 47.21 -31.21
C LYS A 112 58.92 47.95 -32.54
#